data_AF-A0A7V5G5A4-F1
#
_entry.id   AF-A0A7V5G5A4-F1
#
_cell.length_a   1.000
_cell.length_b   1.000
_cell.length_c   1.000
_cell.angle_alpha   90.00
_cell.angle_beta   90.00
_cell.angle_gamma   90.00
#
_symmetry.space_group_name_H-M   'P 1'
#
loop_
_entity.id
_entity.type
_entity.pdbx_description
1 polymer ?
#
loop_
_entity_poly.entity_id
_entity_poly.type
_entity_poly.pdbx_seq_one_letter_code
_entity_poly.pdbx_strand_id
1 'polypeptide(L)'
;MNQLKATIRQIENIDNLNLLTLSCGKQHIRILTLELNPNLKVGSVVTLSVKSTDIAIAKNCNGILSYTNQLKAKITHLNNGKLLSSV
;
A
#
# COMPACT_ATOMS: atom_id res chain seq x y z
N MET A 1 -12.02 2.82 4.18
CA MET A 1 -10.78 2.14 4.63
C MET A 1 -10.59 0.94 3.74
N ASN A 2 -9.45 0.83 3.06
CA ASN A 2 -9.18 -0.21 2.08
C ASN A 2 -8.34 -1.30 2.73
N GLN A 3 -8.60 -2.55 2.38
CA GLN A 3 -7.88 -3.71 2.90
C GLN A 3 -7.35 -4.58 1.78
N LEU A 4 -6.10 -5.02 1.92
CA LEU A 4 -5.40 -5.85 0.93
C LEU A 4 -4.72 -7.01 1.65
N LYS A 5 -4.96 -8.23 1.20
CA LYS A 5 -4.16 -9.38 1.65
C LYS A 5 -2.83 -9.38 0.93
N ALA A 6 -1.74 -9.43 1.68
CA ALA A 6 -0.40 -9.43 1.12
C ALA A 6 0.51 -10.42 1.85
N THR A 7 1.52 -10.92 1.15
CA THR A 7 2.55 -11.81 1.72
C THR A 7 3.83 -11.03 1.91
N ILE A 8 4.43 -11.10 3.09
CA ILE A 8 5.76 -10.52 3.35
C ILE A 8 6.80 -11.27 2.53
N ARG A 9 7.56 -10.55 1.71
CA ARG A 9 8.63 -11.10 0.87
C ARG A 9 10.01 -10.78 1.39
N GLN A 10 10.17 -9.61 2.01
CA GLN A 10 11.44 -9.17 2.56
C GLN A 10 11.18 -8.27 3.76
N ILE A 11 12.08 -8.35 4.74
CA ILE A 11 12.12 -7.49 5.92
C ILE A 11 13.56 -7.00 6.01
N GLU A 12 13.73 -5.68 6.02
CA GLU A 12 15.01 -5.01 6.20
C GLU A 12 14.94 -4.17 7.46
N ASN A 13 15.89 -4.36 8.38
CA ASN A 13 15.99 -3.58 9.60
C ASN A 13 17.15 -2.60 9.45
N ILE A 14 16.85 -1.31 9.54
CA ILE A 14 17.80 -0.20 9.40
C ILE A 14 17.60 0.69 10.62
N ASP A 15 18.57 0.68 11.54
CA ASP A 15 18.46 1.33 12.85
C ASP A 15 17.17 0.90 13.59
N ASN A 16 16.30 1.86 13.89
CA ASN A 16 15.01 1.64 14.57
C ASN A 16 13.82 1.54 13.58
N LEU A 17 14.10 1.33 12.30
CA LEU A 17 13.09 1.24 11.24
C LEU A 17 13.10 -0.14 10.60
N ASN A 18 11.90 -0.64 10.35
CA ASN A 18 11.68 -1.90 9.65
C ASN A 18 11.00 -1.54 8.32
N LEU A 19 11.70 -1.83 7.23
CA LEU A 19 11.20 -1.71 5.88
C LEU A 19 10.73 -3.10 5.42
N LEU A 20 9.45 -3.23 5.13
CA LEU A 20 8.86 -4.48 4.67
C LEU A 20 8.47 -4.35 3.21
N THR A 21 8.86 -5.33 2.41
CA THR A 21 8.36 -5.50 1.04
C THR A 21 7.35 -6.64 1.04
N LEU A 22 6.14 -6.34 0.57
CA LEU A 22 5.02 -7.26 0.47
C LEU A 22 4.58 -7.44 -0.98
N SER A 23 4.04 -8.62 -1.29
CA SER A 23 3.40 -8.90 -2.57
C SER A 23 1.88 -9.02 -2.41
N CYS A 24 1.12 -8.32 -3.24
CA CYS A 24 -0.33 -8.46 -3.39
C CYS A 24 -0.64 -8.75 -4.86
N GLY A 25 -0.89 -10.03 -5.19
CA GLY A 25 -1.00 -10.46 -6.59
C GLY A 25 0.30 -10.18 -7.36
N LYS A 26 0.20 -9.41 -8.45
CA LYS A 26 1.35 -8.99 -9.28
C LYS A 26 2.00 -7.68 -8.83
N GLN A 27 1.49 -7.07 -7.76
CA GLN A 27 1.95 -5.77 -7.27
C GLN A 27 2.83 -5.93 -6.04
N HIS A 28 3.80 -5.03 -5.91
CA HIS A 28 4.66 -4.93 -4.74
C HIS A 28 4.31 -3.68 -3.94
N ILE A 29 4.28 -3.83 -2.62
CA ILE A 29 4.00 -2.76 -1.68
C ILE A 29 5.15 -2.69 -0.69
N ARG A 30 5.67 -1.50 -0.43
CA ARG A 30 6.68 -1.24 0.58
C ARG A 30 6.07 -0.44 1.72
N ILE A 31 6.28 -0.89 2.95
CA ILE A 31 5.83 -0.20 4.15
C ILE A 31 7.02 0.01 5.08
N LEU A 32 6.98 1.12 5.82
CA LEU A 32 7.94 1.45 6.85
C LEU A 32 7.21 1.41 8.21
N THR A 33 7.83 0.80 9.22
CA THR A 33 7.31 0.79 10.58
C THR A 33 8.44 0.92 11.59
N LEU A 34 8.17 1.61 12.70
CA LEU A 34 9.10 1.71 13.83
C LEU A 34 9.18 0.40 14.60
N GLU A 35 8.02 -0.24 14.79
CA GLU A 35 7.93 -1.50 15.51
C GLU A 35 7.40 -2.58 14.60
N LEU A 36 8.03 -3.76 14.68
CA LEU A 36 7.60 -4.94 13.95
C LEU A 36 7.16 -6.01 14.96
N ASN A 37 5.95 -6.53 14.78
CA ASN A 37 5.47 -7.65 15.57
C ASN A 37 6.43 -8.84 15.39
N PRO A 38 7.00 -9.41 16.47
CA PRO A 38 8.03 -10.44 16.39
C PRO A 38 7.56 -11.75 15.72
N ASN A 39 6.25 -11.96 15.61
CA ASN A 39 5.68 -13.12 14.93
C ASN A 39 5.63 -12.95 13.39
N LEU A 40 5.89 -11.75 12.87
CA LEU A 40 5.92 -11.51 11.43
C LEU A 40 7.27 -11.92 10.84
N LYS A 41 7.21 -12.77 9.83
CA LYS A 41 8.38 -13.30 9.11
C LYS A 41 8.12 -13.29 7.61
N VAL A 42 9.18 -13.47 6.83
CA VAL A 42 9.05 -13.72 5.39
C VAL A 42 8.13 -14.94 5.18
N GLY A 43 7.17 -14.79 4.27
CA GLY A 43 6.11 -15.77 4.02
C GLY A 43 4.83 -15.55 4.82
N SER A 44 4.83 -14.73 5.87
CA SER A 44 3.60 -14.39 6.61
C SER A 44 2.59 -13.69 5.69
N VAL A 45 1.33 -14.12 5.78
CA VAL A 45 0.20 -13.46 5.11
C VAL A 45 -0.43 -12.48 6.10
N VAL A 46 -0.57 -11.23 5.68
CA VAL A 46 -1.09 -10.14 6.50
C VAL A 46 -2.18 -9.38 5.76
N THR A 47 -3.03 -8.68 6.52
CA THR A 47 -3.99 -7.72 5.98
C THR A 47 -3.42 -6.32 6.13
N LEU A 48 -3.06 -5.68 5.02
CA LEU A 48 -2.73 -4.27 4.97
C LEU A 48 -4.01 -3.45 5.00
N SER A 49 -4.03 -2.40 5.83
CA SER A 49 -5.13 -1.45 5.88
C SER A 49 -4.62 -0.05 5.54
N VAL A 50 -5.32 0.67 4.67
CA VAL A 50 -4.97 2.04 4.28
C VAL A 50 -6.23 2.92 4.27
N LYS A 51 -6.13 4.15 4.77
CA LYS A 51 -7.25 5.09 4.74
C LYS A 51 -7.47 5.56 3.31
N SER A 52 -8.73 5.72 2.91
CA SER A 52 -9.07 6.19 1.57
C SER A 52 -8.53 7.61 1.32
N THR A 53 -8.43 8.43 2.37
CA THR A 53 -7.88 9.79 2.32
C THR A 53 -6.37 9.84 2.06
N ASP A 54 -5.67 8.72 2.26
CA ASP A 54 -4.21 8.63 2.06
C ASP A 54 -3.86 8.06 0.67
N ILE A 55 -4.88 7.85 -0.18
CA ILE A 55 -4.72 7.34 -1.54
C ILE A 55 -5.00 8.49 -2.52
N ALA A 56 -3.99 8.82 -3.32
CA ALA A 56 -4.14 9.69 -4.48
C ALA A 56 -4.42 8.85 -5.74
N ILE A 57 -5.31 9.35 -6.60
CA ILE A 57 -5.60 8.76 -7.91
C ILE A 57 -5.15 9.75 -8.97
N ALA A 58 -4.31 9.30 -9.89
CA ALA A 58 -3.80 10.12 -10.98
C ALA A 58 -3.94 9.40 -12.32
N LYS A 59 -4.34 10.13 -13.35
CA LYS A 59 -4.30 9.68 -14.75
C LYS A 59 -3.04 10.29 -15.40
N ASN A 60 -2.34 9.50 -16.20
CA ASN A 60 -1.11 9.92 -16.88
C ASN A 60 -0.04 10.47 -15.92
N CYS A 61 0.11 9.82 -14.77
CA CYS A 61 1.04 10.24 -13.73
C CYS A 61 2.49 10.14 -14.21
N ASN A 62 3.21 11.26 -14.18
CA ASN A 62 4.56 11.44 -14.70
C ASN A 62 5.38 12.37 -13.79
N GLY A 63 6.70 12.32 -13.92
CA GLY A 63 7.64 13.05 -13.07
C GLY A 63 8.12 12.26 -11.85
N ILE A 64 8.85 12.94 -10.96
CA ILE A 64 9.37 12.35 -9.71
C ILE A 64 8.35 12.57 -8.61
N LEU A 65 7.91 11.48 -7.99
CA LEU A 65 6.97 11.50 -6.88
C LEU A 65 7.58 10.83 -5.66
N SER A 66 7.28 11.38 -4.48
CA SER A 66 7.65 10.78 -3.19
C SER A 66 6.73 9.62 -2.77
N TYR A 67 5.72 9.26 -3.57
CA TYR A 67 4.88 8.10 -3.33
C TYR A 67 5.65 6.81 -3.66
N THR A 68 6.10 6.09 -2.63
CA THR A 68 6.78 4.80 -2.79
C THR A 68 5.89 3.74 -3.43
N ASN A 69 4.59 3.75 -3.11
CA ASN A 69 3.63 2.77 -3.59
C ASN A 69 2.78 3.37 -4.71
N GLN A 70 3.04 2.94 -5.95
CA GLN A 70 2.32 3.39 -7.15
C GLN A 70 1.74 2.17 -7.86
N LEU A 71 0.44 1.95 -7.65
CA LEU A 71 -0.26 0.77 -8.15
C LEU A 71 -1.04 1.12 -9.41
N LYS A 72 -0.71 0.48 -10.53
CA LYS A 72 -1.50 0.59 -11.76
C LYS A 72 -2.82 -0.14 -11.56
N ALA A 73 -3.93 0.57 -11.75
CA ALA A 73 -5.28 0.06 -11.58
C ALA A 73 -6.24 0.64 -12.62
N LYS A 74 -7.42 0.02 -12.73
CA LYS A 74 -8.54 0.50 -13.55
C LYS A 74 -9.70 0.84 -12.61
N ILE A 75 -10.28 2.03 -12.78
CA ILE A 75 -11.51 2.41 -12.09
C ILE A 75 -12.65 1.54 -12.64
N THR A 76 -13.35 0.83 -11.75
CA THR A 76 -14.48 -0.04 -12.10
C THR A 76 -15.83 0.59 -11.77
N HIS A 77 -15.87 1.48 -10.78
CA HIS A 77 -17.08 2.16 -10.34
C HIS A 77 -16.73 3.56 -9.83
N LEU A 78 -17.70 4.47 -9.91
CA LEU A 78 -17.62 5.82 -9.36
C LEU A 78 -18.98 6.18 -8.78
N ASN A 79 -18.98 6.67 -7.54
CA ASN A 79 -20.15 7.31 -6.96
C ASN A 79 -19.97 8.83 -7.05
N ASN A 80 -20.73 9.46 -7.93
CA ASN A 80 -20.70 10.91 -8.13
C ASN A 80 -21.67 11.58 -7.16
N GLY A 81 -21.15 11.99 -6.00
CA GLY A 81 -21.93 12.77 -5.04
C GLY A 81 -21.97 14.25 -5.41
N LYS A 82 -22.85 14.99 -4.73
CA LYS A 82 -23.06 16.42 -4.99
C LYS A 82 -21.91 17.31 -4.51
N LEU A 83 -21.24 16.90 -3.43
CA LEU A 83 -20.09 17.63 -2.84
C LEU A 83 -18.78 16.85 -3.01
N LEU A 84 -18.83 15.54 -2.80
CA LEU A 84 -17.69 14.65 -2.87
C LEU A 84 -18.05 13.44 -3.74
N SER A 85 -17.08 12.97 -4.52
CA SER A 85 -17.16 11.70 -5.23
C SER A 85 -16.26 10.67 -4.55
N SER A 86 -16.61 9.40 -4.71
CA SER A 86 -15.80 8.27 -4.25
C SER A 86 -15.57 7.26 -5.36
N VAL A 87 -14.45 6.56 -5.25
CA VAL A 87 -14.05 5.46 -6.14
C VAL A 87 -14.10 4.15 -5.38
#